data_AF-A0A2G9G9C1-F1
#
_entry.id   AF-A0A2G9G9C1-F1
#
_cell.length_a   1.000
_cell.length_b   1.000
_cell.length_c   1.000
_cell.angle_alpha   90.00
_cell.angle_beta   90.00
_cell.angle_gamma   90.00
#
_symmetry.space_group_name_H-M   'P 1'
#
loop_
_entity.id
_entity.type
_entity.pdbx_description
1 polymer ?
#
loop_
_entity_poly.entity_id
_entity_poly.type
_entity_poly.pdbx_seq_one_letter_code
_entity_poly.pdbx_strand_id
1 'polypeptide(L)'
;MDPFERLPEGCISEILSHTSALEASRSSTISKSFKSASESNNLWDRFLPQDCQEILSRSSSPPSSVKYATKKDLYFSLCNNPILLDGGKMSFSLDKRNGKKCFMVGARQLMISWKGCWDFTYHANSRFPPCYFLLLFISNFIFNFILLK
;
A
#
# COMPACT_ATOMS: atom_id res chain seq x y z
N MET A 1 8.88 35.53 -11.86
CA MET A 1 9.42 34.41 -12.64
C MET A 1 9.63 33.27 -11.67
N ASP A 2 9.01 32.13 -11.91
CA ASP A 2 9.24 30.93 -11.10
C ASP A 2 10.66 30.41 -11.41
N PRO A 3 11.59 30.35 -10.44
CA PRO A 3 12.96 29.89 -10.68
C PRO A 3 13.01 28.47 -11.26
N PHE A 4 11.96 27.67 -11.06
CA PHE A 4 11.85 26.31 -11.56
C PHE A 4 11.32 26.20 -13.00
N GLU A 5 10.91 27.30 -13.65
CA GLU A 5 10.50 27.30 -15.08
C GLU A 5 11.66 26.96 -16.04
N ARG A 6 12.91 27.18 -15.61
CA ARG A 6 14.10 26.86 -16.41
C ARG A 6 14.57 25.42 -16.27
N LEU A 7 14.04 24.67 -15.30
CA LEU A 7 14.43 23.29 -15.07
C LEU A 7 13.61 22.35 -15.96
N PRO A 8 14.25 21.44 -16.71
CA PRO A 8 13.54 20.40 -17.44
C PRO A 8 12.69 19.54 -16.50
N GLU A 9 11.51 19.11 -16.98
CA GLU A 9 10.61 18.25 -16.20
C GLU A 9 11.32 16.98 -15.69
N GLY A 10 12.22 16.40 -16.49
CA GLY A 10 13.01 15.23 -16.09
C GLY A 10 13.89 15.46 -14.86
N CYS A 11 14.47 16.66 -14.71
CA CYS A 11 15.26 17.00 -13.51
C CYS A 11 14.37 17.08 -12.27
N ILE A 12 13.19 17.67 -12.41
CA ILE A 12 12.20 17.76 -11.32
C ILE A 12 11.72 16.35 -10.95
N SER A 13 11.38 15.52 -11.95
CA SER A 13 10.95 14.13 -11.74
C SER A 13 12.03 13.31 -11.03
N GLU A 14 13.30 13.46 -11.42
CA GLU A 14 14.42 12.79 -10.75
C GLU A 14 14.50 13.20 -9.27
N ILE A 15 14.47 14.50 -8.97
CA ILE A 15 14.47 15.01 -7.59
C ILE A 15 13.28 14.42 -6.80
N LEU A 16 12.08 14.48 -7.36
CA LEU A 16 10.87 13.95 -6.72
C LEU A 16 10.96 12.45 -6.46
N SER A 17 11.65 11.69 -7.31
CA SER A 17 11.81 10.24 -7.13
C SER A 17 12.64 9.85 -5.90
N HIS A 18 13.48 10.77 -5.40
CA HIS A 18 14.23 10.60 -4.15
C HIS A 18 13.44 11.04 -2.91
N THR A 19 12.20 11.52 -3.09
CA THR A 19 11.30 11.90 -2.00
C THR A 19 10.27 10.80 -1.72
N SER A 20 9.48 10.98 -0.68
CA SER A 20 8.36 10.07 -0.39
C SER A 20 7.20 10.32 -1.36
N ALA A 21 6.44 9.29 -1.74
CA ALA A 21 5.34 9.42 -2.72
C ALA A 21 4.29 10.48 -2.33
N LEU A 22 4.08 10.67 -1.01
CA LEU A 22 3.22 11.72 -0.49
C LEU A 22 3.76 13.13 -0.78
N GLU A 23 5.04 13.34 -0.55
CA GLU A 23 5.70 14.63 -0.77
C GLU A 23 5.81 14.93 -2.27
N ALA A 24 6.10 13.90 -3.08
CA ALA A 24 6.05 13.99 -4.53
C ALA A 24 4.65 14.43 -5.02
N SER A 25 3.57 13.83 -4.50
CA SER A 25 2.21 14.23 -4.85
C SER A 25 1.85 15.65 -4.40
N ARG A 26 2.39 16.12 -3.28
CA ARG A 26 2.14 17.48 -2.75
C ARG A 26 2.87 18.55 -3.53
N SER A 27 4.01 18.21 -4.14
CA SER A 27 4.81 19.15 -4.93
C SER A 27 4.03 19.76 -6.10
N SER A 28 2.93 19.15 -6.53
CA SER A 28 2.06 19.64 -7.61
C SER A 28 1.50 21.05 -7.41
N THR A 29 1.46 21.55 -6.16
CA THR A 29 0.96 22.88 -5.83
C THR A 29 2.01 23.97 -5.95
N ILE A 30 3.30 23.62 -6.12
CA ILE A 30 4.41 24.58 -6.16
C ILE A 30 4.39 25.37 -7.47
N SER A 31 4.33 24.68 -8.61
CA SER A 31 4.28 25.32 -9.93
C SER A 31 3.76 24.36 -11.01
N LYS A 32 3.54 24.87 -12.23
CA LYS A 32 3.07 24.06 -13.38
C LYS A 32 4.06 22.95 -13.74
N SER A 33 5.36 23.23 -13.66
CA SER A 33 6.45 22.28 -13.92
C SER A 33 6.42 21.13 -12.91
N PHE A 34 6.29 21.45 -11.63
CA PHE A 34 6.14 20.46 -10.57
C PHE A 34 4.84 19.66 -10.71
N LYS A 35 3.73 20.30 -11.08
CA LYS A 35 2.49 19.60 -11.36
C LYS A 35 2.67 18.54 -12.44
N SER A 36 3.21 18.91 -13.59
CA SER A 36 3.49 17.98 -14.70
C SER A 36 4.36 16.80 -14.24
N ALA A 37 5.51 17.10 -13.61
CA ALA A 37 6.43 16.08 -13.12
C ALA A 37 5.81 15.15 -12.07
N SER A 38 5.00 15.69 -11.15
CA SER A 38 4.36 14.94 -10.07
C SER A 38 3.21 14.03 -10.53
N GLU A 39 2.63 14.31 -11.70
CA GLU A 39 1.55 13.54 -12.31
C GLU A 39 2.07 12.53 -13.35
N SER A 40 3.36 12.59 -13.69
CA SER A 40 4.00 11.72 -14.68
C SER A 40 4.07 10.26 -14.24
N ASN A 41 3.59 9.34 -15.09
CA ASN A 41 3.65 7.90 -14.82
C ASN A 41 5.09 7.37 -14.60
N ASN A 42 6.09 7.99 -15.24
CA ASN A 42 7.50 7.60 -15.08
C ASN A 42 8.00 7.78 -13.64
N LEU A 43 7.50 8.81 -12.94
CA LEU A 43 7.81 9.03 -11.53
C LEU A 43 7.15 7.94 -10.67
N TRP A 44 5.87 7.64 -10.93
CA TRP A 44 5.11 6.66 -10.16
C TRP A 44 5.59 5.22 -10.37
N ASP A 45 6.27 4.92 -11.49
CA ASP A 45 6.99 3.66 -11.68
C ASP A 45 8.12 3.43 -10.68
N ARG A 46 8.69 4.50 -10.13
CA ARG A 46 9.73 4.39 -9.08
C ARG A 46 9.13 4.15 -7.70
N PHE A 47 7.88 4.54 -7.47
CA PHE A 47 7.18 4.33 -6.20
C PHE A 47 6.42 3.00 -6.14
N LEU A 48 5.96 2.50 -7.29
CA LEU A 48 5.26 1.22 -7.36
C LEU A 48 6.27 0.06 -7.34
N PRO A 49 5.93 -1.06 -6.67
CA PRO A 49 6.73 -2.27 -6.79
C PRO A 49 6.76 -2.81 -8.22
N GLN A 50 7.91 -3.32 -8.67
CA GLN A 50 8.08 -3.85 -10.02
C GLN A 50 7.16 -5.05 -10.31
N ASP A 51 6.92 -5.89 -9.31
CA ASP A 51 6.02 -7.04 -9.33
C ASP A 51 4.57 -6.67 -9.01
N CYS A 52 4.22 -5.38 -8.98
CA CYS A 52 2.86 -4.95 -8.65
C CYS A 52 1.81 -5.59 -9.58
N GLN A 53 2.09 -5.72 -10.89
CA GLN A 53 1.17 -6.37 -11.82
C GLN A 53 0.96 -7.85 -11.51
N GLU A 54 2.02 -8.56 -11.13
CA GLU A 54 1.94 -9.96 -10.72
C GLU A 54 1.11 -10.10 -9.44
N ILE A 55 1.31 -9.23 -8.45
CA ILE A 55 0.52 -9.22 -7.21
C ILE A 55 -0.96 -8.97 -7.52
N LEU A 56 -1.28 -8.03 -8.42
CA LEU A 56 -2.66 -7.73 -8.81
C LEU A 56 -3.31 -8.91 -9.54
N SER A 57 -2.54 -9.70 -10.27
CA SER A 57 -3.03 -10.91 -10.97
C SER A 57 -3.47 -12.01 -10.01
N ARG A 58 -2.89 -12.07 -8.80
CA ARG A 58 -3.25 -12.99 -7.72
C ARG A 58 -4.49 -12.57 -6.93
N SER A 59 -5.01 -11.36 -7.19
CA SER A 59 -6.20 -10.86 -6.52
C SER A 59 -7.41 -11.71 -6.88
N SER A 60 -8.18 -12.11 -5.86
CA SER A 60 -9.39 -12.93 -6.06
C SER A 60 -10.55 -12.13 -6.66
N SER A 61 -10.52 -10.80 -6.52
CA SER A 61 -11.26 -9.87 -7.37
C SER A 61 -10.22 -9.08 -8.18
N PRO A 62 -9.79 -9.55 -9.35
CA PRO A 62 -8.80 -8.84 -10.13
C PRO A 62 -9.31 -7.42 -10.41
N PRO A 63 -8.48 -6.39 -10.29
CA PRO A 63 -8.86 -5.01 -10.60
C PRO A 63 -9.12 -4.80 -12.09
N SER A 64 -9.36 -5.85 -12.89
CA SER A 64 -9.91 -5.72 -14.24
C SER A 64 -11.24 -4.95 -14.26
N SER A 65 -11.96 -4.86 -13.13
CA SER A 65 -13.10 -3.95 -12.95
C SER A 65 -12.73 -2.51 -12.56
N VAL A 66 -11.51 -2.26 -12.07
CA VAL A 66 -11.01 -0.95 -11.61
C VAL A 66 -9.94 -0.48 -12.59
N LYS A 67 -10.37 0.14 -13.69
CA LYS A 67 -9.45 0.84 -14.59
C LYS A 67 -8.92 2.08 -13.87
N TYR A 68 -7.69 2.02 -13.37
CA TYR A 68 -7.00 3.18 -12.86
C TYR A 68 -6.61 4.11 -14.02
N ALA A 69 -6.95 5.40 -13.90
CA ALA A 69 -6.62 6.38 -14.93
C ALA A 69 -5.12 6.66 -15.00
N THR A 70 -4.42 6.64 -13.85
CA THR A 70 -2.98 6.88 -13.74
C THR A 70 -2.30 5.93 -12.76
N LYS A 71 -0.96 5.81 -12.83
CA LYS A 71 -0.18 5.03 -11.85
C LYS A 71 -0.21 5.65 -10.45
N LYS A 72 -0.39 6.97 -10.38
CA LYS A 72 -0.67 7.71 -9.13
C LYS A 72 -1.95 7.23 -8.46
N ASP A 73 -3.03 7.12 -9.24
CA ASP A 73 -4.32 6.66 -8.73
C ASP A 73 -4.25 5.21 -8.26
N LEU A 74 -3.54 4.35 -9.00
CA LEU A 74 -3.25 2.99 -8.58
C LEU A 74 -2.51 2.97 -7.24
N TYR A 75 -1.43 3.74 -7.09
CA TYR A 75 -0.66 3.81 -5.84
C TYR A 75 -1.54 4.18 -4.64
N PHE A 76 -2.31 5.27 -4.74
CA PHE A 76 -3.18 5.70 -3.64
C PHE A 76 -4.36 4.76 -3.41
N SER A 77 -4.85 4.11 -4.46
CA SER A 77 -5.87 3.06 -4.30
C SER A 77 -5.33 1.90 -3.48
N LEU A 78 -4.12 1.40 -3.78
CA LEU A 78 -3.47 0.33 -3.02
C LEU A 78 -3.09 0.72 -1.59
N CYS A 79 -2.86 2.02 -1.33
CA CYS A 79 -2.63 2.51 0.03
C CYS A 79 -3.91 2.48 0.88
N ASN A 80 -5.04 2.92 0.30
CA ASN A 80 -6.29 3.12 1.05
C ASN A 80 -7.21 1.89 1.02
N ASN A 81 -7.11 1.06 -0.02
CA ASN A 81 -7.98 -0.08 -0.26
C ASN A 81 -7.14 -1.35 -0.42
N PRO A 82 -6.87 -2.08 0.68
CA PRO A 82 -6.12 -3.31 0.60
C PRO A 82 -6.86 -4.37 -0.22
N ILE A 83 -6.15 -5.04 -1.12
CA ILE A 83 -6.71 -6.08 -2.00
C ILE A 83 -6.56 -7.45 -1.37
N LEU A 84 -7.53 -8.33 -1.59
CA LEU A 84 -7.51 -9.70 -1.09
C LEU A 84 -6.80 -10.64 -2.08
N LEU A 85 -5.81 -11.38 -1.59
CA LEU A 85 -5.02 -12.34 -2.35
C LEU A 85 -5.34 -13.78 -1.92
N ASP A 86 -5.05 -14.73 -2.80
CA ASP A 86 -5.04 -16.17 -2.52
C ASP A 86 -6.35 -16.70 -1.92
N GLY A 87 -7.50 -16.26 -2.46
CA GLY A 87 -8.83 -16.64 -1.97
C GLY A 87 -9.22 -15.96 -0.66
N GLY A 88 -8.68 -14.77 -0.39
CA GLY A 88 -8.96 -14.00 0.83
C GLY A 88 -8.17 -14.48 2.04
N LYS A 89 -7.07 -15.22 1.85
CA LYS A 89 -6.19 -15.65 2.95
C LYS A 89 -5.16 -14.60 3.33
N MET A 90 -4.87 -13.68 2.42
CA MET A 90 -3.97 -12.56 2.66
C MET A 90 -4.58 -11.28 2.11
N SER A 91 -4.13 -10.12 2.61
CA SER A 91 -4.37 -8.85 1.95
C SER A 91 -3.07 -8.12 1.66
N PHE A 92 -3.05 -7.38 0.55
CA PHE A 92 -1.94 -6.56 0.13
C PHE A 92 -2.33 -5.08 0.09
N SER A 93 -1.45 -4.22 0.57
CA SER A 93 -1.54 -2.77 0.44
C SER A 93 -0.14 -2.17 0.35
N LEU A 94 -0.06 -0.88 0.05
CA LEU A 94 1.18 -0.11 0.10
C LEU A 94 1.19 0.79 1.33
N ASP A 95 2.36 0.95 1.95
CA ASP A 95 2.57 2.03 2.92
C ASP A 95 2.48 3.38 2.21
N LYS A 96 1.59 4.24 2.70
CA LYS A 96 1.28 5.52 2.04
C LYS A 96 2.49 6.44 1.89
N ARG A 97 3.44 6.38 2.83
CA ARG A 97 4.59 7.29 2.85
C ARG A 97 5.70 6.77 1.96
N ASN A 98 6.12 5.53 2.14
CA ASN A 98 7.34 4.99 1.54
C ASN A 98 7.11 3.96 0.43
N GLY A 99 5.86 3.61 0.10
CA GLY A 99 5.53 2.67 -0.97
C GLY A 99 5.97 1.23 -0.70
N LYS A 100 6.33 0.90 0.55
CA LYS A 100 6.68 -0.47 0.91
C LYS A 100 5.46 -1.36 0.83
N LYS A 101 5.68 -2.60 0.41
CA LYS A 101 4.67 -3.65 0.40
C LYS A 101 4.25 -3.99 1.82
N CYS A 102 2.94 -3.99 2.07
CA CYS A 102 2.35 -4.43 3.31
C CYS A 102 1.49 -5.66 3.04
N PHE A 103 1.88 -6.81 3.58
CA PHE A 103 1.09 -8.02 3.55
C PHE A 103 0.50 -8.28 4.93
N MET A 104 -0.80 -8.55 4.96
CA MET A 104 -1.49 -9.07 6.14
C MET A 104 -1.89 -10.51 5.85
N VAL A 105 -1.50 -11.43 6.71
CA VAL A 105 -1.76 -12.86 6.54
C VAL A 105 -2.82 -13.27 7.57
N GLY A 106 -3.87 -13.96 7.13
CA GLY A 106 -4.89 -14.48 8.03
C GLY A 106 -4.32 -15.55 8.97
N ALA A 107 -4.73 -15.57 10.24
CA ALA A 107 -4.05 -16.41 11.23
C ALA A 107 -4.18 -17.92 10.96
N ARG A 108 -5.22 -18.36 10.23
CA ARG A 108 -5.33 -19.76 9.74
C ARG A 108 -4.14 -20.17 8.86
N GLN A 109 -3.57 -19.21 8.13
CA GLN A 109 -2.44 -19.44 7.25
C GLN A 109 -1.09 -19.39 7.99
N LEU A 110 -1.04 -18.72 9.15
CA LEU A 110 0.18 -18.59 9.94
C LEU A 110 0.59 -19.86 10.69
N MET A 111 -0.23 -20.93 10.65
CA MET A 111 0.00 -22.24 11.30
C MET A 111 0.87 -22.12 12.56
N ILE A 112 0.49 -21.26 13.50
CA ILE A 112 1.28 -21.07 14.71
C ILE A 112 1.06 -22.34 15.53
N SER A 113 2.09 -23.18 15.60
CA SER A 113 2.02 -24.56 16.08
C SER A 113 1.92 -24.70 17.61
N TRP A 114 1.71 -23.60 18.33
CA TRP A 114 1.71 -23.63 19.80
C TRP A 114 0.31 -23.92 20.35
N LYS A 115 0.04 -25.18 20.68
CA LYS A 115 -1.19 -25.56 21.38
C LYS A 115 -1.23 -24.91 22.76
N GLY A 116 -2.24 -24.05 23.01
CA GLY A 116 -2.61 -23.62 24.38
C GLY A 116 -2.70 -22.11 24.64
N CYS A 117 -2.45 -21.23 23.66
CA CYS A 117 -2.39 -19.77 23.90
C CYS A 117 -3.41 -18.92 23.12
N TRP A 118 -4.39 -19.52 22.45
CA TRP A 118 -5.40 -18.76 21.69
C TRP A 118 -6.75 -19.46 21.64
N ASP A 119 -7.79 -18.68 21.94
CA ASP A 119 -9.19 -19.02 21.69
C ASP A 119 -9.70 -18.31 20.44
N PHE A 120 -10.62 -18.96 19.73
CA PHE A 120 -11.27 -18.40 18.54
C PHE A 120 -12.46 -17.54 18.97
N THR A 121 -12.32 -16.22 18.92
CA THR A 121 -13.44 -15.29 19.10
C THR A 121 -13.84 -14.68 17.75
N TYR A 122 -15.08 -14.16 17.64
CA TYR A 122 -15.57 -13.50 16.42
C TYR A 122 -15.61 -11.99 16.64
N HIS A 123 -15.09 -11.23 15.66
CA HIS A 123 -15.24 -9.78 15.61
C HIS A 123 -15.92 -9.34 14.32
N ALA A 124 -16.99 -8.58 14.44
CA ALA A 124 -17.80 -8.07 13.32
C ALA A 124 -17.04 -7.10 12.39
N ASN A 125 -16.02 -6.40 12.91
CA ASN A 125 -15.15 -5.49 12.12
C ASN A 125 -13.95 -6.22 11.47
N SER A 126 -13.99 -7.54 11.58
CA SER A 126 -13.30 -8.56 10.81
C SER A 126 -13.09 -8.33 9.31
N ARG A 127 -11.89 -7.97 8.80
CA ARG A 127 -11.61 -8.17 7.36
C ARG A 127 -11.57 -9.65 6.99
N PHE A 128 -11.23 -10.52 7.95
CA PHE A 128 -11.21 -11.97 7.77
C PHE A 128 -12.11 -12.66 8.82
N PRO A 129 -13.27 -13.21 8.46
CA PRO A 129 -14.06 -14.01 9.39
C PRO A 129 -13.49 -15.43 9.54
N PRO A 130 -13.41 -16.01 10.76
CA PRO A 130 -13.38 -15.40 12.10
C PRO A 130 -11.96 -14.88 12.47
N CYS A 131 -11.86 -13.84 13.31
CA CYS A 131 -10.60 -13.13 13.63
C CYS A 131 -10.21 -13.16 15.11
N TYR A 132 -8.90 -13.14 15.35
CA TYR A 132 -8.25 -13.51 16.61
C TYR A 132 -7.86 -12.27 17.43
N PHE A 133 -8.00 -12.34 18.75
CA PHE A 133 -7.22 -11.51 19.67
C PHE A 133 -5.96 -12.28 20.05
N LEU A 134 -4.79 -11.75 19.69
CA LEU A 134 -3.51 -12.32 20.09
C LEU A 134 -3.06 -11.60 21.38
N LEU A 135 -3.39 -12.15 22.55
CA LEU A 135 -2.73 -11.74 23.81
C LEU A 135 -1.33 -12.36 23.85
N LEU A 136 -0.39 -11.85 23.04
CA LEU A 136 1.02 -12.14 23.24
C LEU A 136 1.56 -11.26 24.36
N PHE A 137 1.66 -11.81 25.56
CA PHE A 137 2.71 -11.41 26.51
C PHE A 137 4.05 -11.96 26.02
N ILE A 138 4.55 -11.43 24.90
CA ILE A 138 5.95 -11.61 24.51
C ILE A 138 6.55 -10.20 24.48
N SER A 139 7.46 -9.97 25.42
CA SER A 139 8.22 -8.74 25.60
C SER A 139 8.46 -7.99 24.29
N ASN A 140 7.92 -6.77 24.21
CA ASN A 140 8.26 -5.71 23.26
C ASN A 140 7.91 -5.87 21.77
N PHE A 141 7.12 -6.85 21.35
CA PHE A 141 6.49 -6.82 20.01
C PHE A 141 4.98 -6.93 20.13
N ILE A 142 4.32 -5.77 20.31
CA ILE A 142 2.88 -5.67 20.11
C ILE A 142 2.64 -5.79 18.61
N PHE A 143 2.46 -7.01 18.11
CA PHE A 143 1.72 -7.23 16.88
C PHE A 143 0.27 -6.81 17.17
N ASN A 144 -0.03 -5.54 16.91
CA ASN A 144 -1.39 -5.03 16.90
C ASN A 144 -2.13 -5.71 15.72
N PHE A 145 -2.58 -6.94 15.92
CA PHE A 145 -3.54 -7.64 15.05
C PHE A 145 -4.96 -7.09 15.26
N ILE A 146 -5.09 -5.81 15.58
CA ILE A 146 -6.37 -5.13 15.73
C ILE A 146 -6.59 -4.30 14.48
N LEU A 147 -7.39 -4.88 13.58
CA LEU A 147 -8.14 -4.17 12.57
C LEU A 147 -9.03 -3.11 13.24
N LEU A 148 -8.61 -1.84 13.16
CA LEU A 148 -9.52 -0.71 13.23
C LEU A 148 -9.31 0.11 11.97
N LYS A 149 -10.39 0.17 11.18
CA LYS A 149 -10.70 1.07 10.05
C LYS A 149 -9.54 1.75 9.32
#